data_AF-A0AA43RQ40-F1
#
_entry.id   AF-A0AA43RQ40-F1
#
_cell.length_a   1.000
_cell.length_b   1.000
_cell.length_c   1.000
_cell.angle_alpha   90.00
_cell.angle_beta   90.00
_cell.angle_gamma   90.00
#
_symmetry.space_group_name_H-M   'P 1'
#
loop_
_entity.id
_entity.type
_entity.pdbx_description
1 polymer ?
#
loop_
_entity_poly.entity_id
_entity_poly.type
_entity_poly.pdbx_seq_one_letter_code
_entity_poly.pdbx_strand_id
1 'polypeptide(L)'
;MSQDIFVMDASLAENIALGIDNIDYERIAQVVEQCELKDAVDSLPDGVYTKIGQDGSRLSGGERQRLGIARALYKKAKVLFFDEATSALDLRTENEIINTIRQLWASDSDLTIIIIAHRESALTFCDRIINMDKL
;
A
#
# COMPACT_ATOMS: atom_id res chain seq x y z
N MET A 1 6.09 1.97 5.85
CA MET A 1 5.82 2.58 4.55
C MET A 1 6.24 4.03 4.64
N SER A 2 7.33 4.39 3.97
CA SER A 2 7.80 5.78 3.86
C SER A 2 7.04 6.53 2.78
N GLN A 3 7.12 7.87 2.81
CA GLN A 3 6.60 8.76 1.77
C GLN A 3 7.04 8.33 0.35
N ASP A 4 8.30 7.91 0.19
CA ASP A 4 8.81 7.32 -1.05
C ASP A 4 8.89 5.79 -0.94
N ILE A 5 8.21 5.11 -1.86
CA ILE A 5 8.22 3.65 -1.92
C ILE A 5 9.32 3.21 -2.87
N PHE A 6 10.27 2.46 -2.35
CA PHE A 6 11.28 1.80 -3.17
C PHE A 6 10.60 0.89 -4.19
N VAL A 7 10.89 1.07 -5.49
CA VAL A 7 10.37 0.20 -6.56
C VAL A 7 11.55 -0.46 -7.27
N MET A 8 11.50 -1.77 -7.38
CA MET A 8 12.50 -2.55 -8.10
C MET A 8 12.23 -2.45 -9.60
N ASP A 9 13.29 -2.39 -10.42
CA ASP A 9 13.18 -2.46 -11.88
C ASP A 9 12.81 -3.87 -12.35
N ALA A 10 11.55 -4.23 -12.14
CA ALA A 10 10.98 -5.55 -12.31
C ALA A 10 9.49 -5.44 -12.64
N SER A 11 8.82 -6.56 -12.85
CA SER A 11 7.36 -6.60 -13.04
C SER A 11 6.60 -6.10 -11.81
N LEU A 12 5.33 -5.74 -11.99
CA LEU A 12 4.44 -5.42 -10.87
C LEU A 12 4.30 -6.61 -9.92
N ALA A 13 4.17 -7.84 -10.43
CA ALA A 13 4.08 -9.06 -9.62
C ALA A 13 5.34 -9.25 -8.75
N GLU A 14 6.55 -9.10 -9.32
CA GLU A 14 7.81 -9.18 -8.58
C GLU A 14 7.94 -8.07 -7.54
N ASN A 15 7.40 -6.88 -7.83
CA ASN A 15 7.36 -5.80 -6.86
C ASN A 15 6.37 -6.06 -5.73
N ILE A 16 5.19 -6.66 -5.97
CA ILE A 16 4.26 -7.06 -4.92
C ILE A 16 4.88 -8.19 -4.07
N ALA A 17 5.47 -9.20 -4.72
CA ALA A 17 6.11 -10.34 -4.07
C ALA A 17 7.58 -10.09 -3.70
N LEU A 18 7.97 -8.84 -3.41
CA LEU A 18 9.37 -8.44 -3.27
C LEU A 18 10.17 -9.36 -2.32
N GLY A 19 11.21 -9.99 -2.84
CA GLY A 19 12.07 -10.91 -2.07
C GLY A 19 11.50 -12.32 -1.88
N ILE A 20 10.55 -12.74 -2.73
CA ILE A 20 9.99 -14.09 -2.77
C ILE A 20 10.31 -14.70 -4.14
N ASP A 21 10.99 -15.85 -4.16
CA ASP A 21 11.42 -16.49 -5.41
C ASP A 21 10.25 -17.20 -6.14
N ASN A 22 9.40 -17.90 -5.39
CA ASN A 22 8.26 -18.63 -5.93
C ASN A 22 6.98 -17.79 -5.78
N ILE A 23 6.70 -16.96 -6.77
CA ILE A 23 5.54 -16.07 -6.77
C ILE A 23 4.25 -16.88 -6.97
N ASP A 24 3.41 -16.90 -5.94
CA ASP A 24 2.01 -17.33 -6.02
C ASP A 24 1.14 -16.26 -6.71
N TYR A 25 0.77 -16.51 -7.96
CA TYR A 25 -0.03 -15.60 -8.78
C TYR A 25 -1.52 -15.56 -8.39
N GLU A 26 -2.06 -16.61 -7.77
CA GLU A 26 -3.41 -16.55 -7.22
C GLU A 26 -3.44 -15.57 -6.04
N ARG A 27 -2.41 -15.60 -5.19
CA ARG A 27 -2.25 -14.63 -4.11
C ARG A 27 -2.02 -13.21 -4.64
N ILE A 28 -1.28 -13.04 -5.73
CA ILE A 28 -1.14 -11.73 -6.41
C ILE A 28 -2.53 -11.19 -6.79
N ALA A 29 -3.36 -12.01 -7.44
CA ALA A 29 -4.69 -11.58 -7.86
C ALA A 29 -5.57 -11.14 -6.68
N GLN A 30 -5.54 -11.89 -5.57
CA GLN A 30 -6.24 -11.52 -4.33
C GLN A 30 -5.76 -10.16 -3.79
N VAL A 31 -4.45 -9.97 -3.73
CA VAL A 31 -3.84 -8.75 -3.18
C VAL A 31 -4.12 -7.53 -4.08
N VAL A 32 -4.10 -7.70 -5.40
CA VAL A 32 -4.45 -6.63 -6.35
C VAL A 32 -5.87 -6.12 -6.11
N GLU A 33 -6.82 -7.03 -5.89
CA GLU A 33 -8.21 -6.67 -5.57
C GLU A 33 -8.32 -5.98 -4.21
N GLN A 34 -7.67 -6.54 -3.17
CA GLN A 34 -7.68 -5.99 -1.80
C GLN A 34 -7.06 -4.59 -1.69
N CYS A 35 -6.14 -4.25 -2.58
CA CYS A 35 -5.43 -2.97 -2.58
C CYS A 35 -5.96 -1.96 -3.59
N GLU A 36 -7.09 -2.21 -4.26
CA GLU A 36 -7.63 -1.33 -5.31
C GLU A 36 -6.60 -1.04 -6.43
N LEU A 37 -5.79 -2.05 -6.79
CA LEU A 37 -4.79 -1.94 -7.86
C LEU A 37 -5.30 -2.44 -9.21
N LYS A 38 -6.55 -2.90 -9.29
CA LYS A 38 -7.12 -3.51 -10.49
C LYS A 38 -7.05 -2.59 -11.71
N ASP A 39 -7.53 -1.35 -11.57
CA ASP A 39 -7.52 -0.39 -12.66
C ASP A 39 -6.10 -0.07 -13.15
N ALA A 40 -5.14 0.00 -12.22
CA ALA A 40 -3.73 0.17 -12.55
C ALA A 40 -3.22 -1.04 -13.35
N VAL A 41 -3.51 -2.26 -12.90
CA VAL A 41 -3.16 -3.51 -13.61
C VAL A 41 -3.77 -3.55 -15.00
N ASP A 42 -5.06 -3.25 -15.14
CA ASP A 42 -5.79 -3.31 -16.41
C ASP A 42 -5.30 -2.25 -17.41
N SER A 43 -4.70 -1.16 -16.93
CA SER A 43 -4.08 -0.13 -17.77
C SER A 43 -2.70 -0.52 -18.32
N LEU A 44 -2.06 -1.55 -17.74
CA LEU A 44 -0.72 -1.99 -18.13
C LEU A 44 -0.79 -3.00 -19.29
N PRO A 45 0.12 -2.94 -20.27
CA PRO A 45 0.07 -3.76 -21.48
C PRO A 45 0.10 -5.27 -21.22
N ASP A 46 0.82 -5.71 -20.18
CA ASP A 46 0.96 -7.12 -19.80
C ASP A 46 0.42 -7.37 -18.37
N GLY A 47 -0.48 -6.51 -17.90
CA GLY A 47 -1.04 -6.59 -16.54
C GLY A 47 0.05 -6.66 -15.47
N VAL A 48 -0.07 -7.62 -14.54
CA VAL A 48 0.90 -7.82 -13.44
C VAL A 48 2.30 -8.24 -13.90
N TYR A 49 2.45 -8.72 -15.14
CA TYR A 49 3.74 -9.09 -15.71
C TYR A 49 4.49 -7.88 -16.29
N THR A 50 3.83 -6.73 -16.40
CA THR A 50 4.44 -5.51 -16.94
C THR A 50 5.55 -5.01 -16.04
N LYS A 51 6.72 -4.73 -16.63
CA LYS A 51 7.81 -4.00 -15.96
C LYS A 51 7.38 -2.57 -15.65
N ILE A 52 7.33 -2.20 -14.37
CA ILE A 52 6.84 -0.89 -13.92
C ILE A 52 7.89 0.23 -14.00
N GLY A 53 9.11 -0.12 -14.41
CA GLY A 53 10.24 0.79 -14.61
C GLY A 53 10.89 1.24 -13.30
N GLN A 54 12.06 1.88 -13.42
CA GLN A 54 12.73 2.50 -12.27
C GLN A 54 11.80 3.46 -11.53
N ASP A 55 11.86 3.40 -10.20
CA ASP A 55 11.05 4.18 -9.25
C ASP A 55 9.52 4.09 -9.48
N GLY A 56 9.06 3.07 -10.21
CA GLY A 56 7.64 2.88 -10.50
C GLY A 56 7.08 4.03 -11.35
N SER A 57 7.85 4.50 -12.33
CA SER A 57 7.47 5.58 -13.25
C SER A 57 6.14 5.34 -13.99
N ARG A 58 5.70 4.08 -14.10
CA ARG A 58 4.39 3.71 -14.68
C ARG A 58 3.22 3.78 -13.71
N LEU A 59 3.46 4.13 -12.45
CA LEU A 59 2.44 4.21 -11.40
C LEU A 59 2.26 5.67 -10.94
N SER A 60 1.03 6.04 -10.62
CA SER A 60 0.71 7.27 -9.90
C SER A 60 1.23 7.21 -8.46
N GLY A 61 1.24 8.36 -7.77
CA GLY A 61 1.63 8.42 -6.36
C GLY A 61 0.76 7.52 -5.46
N GLY A 62 -0.56 7.51 -5.68
CA GLY A 62 -1.48 6.66 -4.94
C GLY A 62 -1.30 5.16 -5.23
N GLU A 63 -1.04 4.81 -6.49
CA GLU A 63 -0.75 3.42 -6.89
C GLU A 63 0.56 2.91 -6.30
N ARG A 64 1.59 3.77 -6.21
CA ARG A 64 2.81 3.42 -5.47
C ARG A 64 2.50 3.13 -4.01
N GLN A 65 1.69 3.96 -3.35
CA GLN A 65 1.27 3.72 -1.96
C GLN A 65 0.53 2.38 -1.80
N ARG A 66 -0.43 2.09 -2.69
CA ARG A 66 -1.14 0.81 -2.74
C ARG A 66 -0.21 -0.38 -3.02
N LEU A 67 0.84 -0.22 -3.83
CA LEU A 67 1.89 -1.24 -4.03
C LEU A 67 2.61 -1.58 -2.70
N GLY A 68 2.88 -0.56 -1.89
CA GLY A 68 3.41 -0.74 -0.55
C GLY A 68 2.54 -1.61 0.36
N ILE A 69 1.25 -1.32 0.37
CA ILE A 69 0.24 -2.08 1.10
C ILE A 69 0.17 -3.51 0.55
N ALA A 70 0.14 -3.66 -0.77
CA ALA A 70 0.13 -4.94 -1.47
C ALA A 70 1.30 -5.85 -1.06
N ARG A 71 2.51 -5.30 -0.95
CA ARG A 71 3.69 -6.04 -0.47
C ARG A 71 3.47 -6.62 0.91
N ALA A 72 2.91 -5.84 1.82
CA ALA A 72 2.71 -6.27 3.19
C ALA A 72 1.61 -7.34 3.30
N LEU A 73 0.52 -7.20 2.54
CA LEU A 73 -0.53 -8.22 2.45
C LEU A 73 -0.05 -9.52 1.82
N TYR A 74 0.75 -9.43 0.76
CA TYR A 74 1.32 -10.60 0.10
C TYR A 74 2.15 -11.41 1.09
N LYS A 75 2.99 -10.72 1.89
CA LYS A 75 3.81 -11.31 2.95
C LYS A 75 3.04 -11.68 4.23
N LYS A 76 1.72 -11.45 4.29
CA LYS A 76 0.89 -11.67 5.48
C LYS A 76 1.45 -10.98 6.73
N ALA A 77 1.91 -9.73 6.56
CA ALA A 77 2.44 -8.93 7.65
C ALA A 77 1.40 -8.77 8.76
N LYS A 78 1.82 -8.91 10.02
CA LYS A 78 0.96 -8.71 11.20
C LYS A 78 1.01 -7.29 11.76
N VAL A 79 1.99 -6.50 11.33
CA VAL A 79 2.14 -5.09 11.71
C VAL A 79 2.44 -4.25 10.48
N LEU A 80 1.69 -3.17 10.27
CA LEU A 80 1.90 -2.18 9.22
C LEU A 80 2.23 -0.82 9.83
N PHE A 81 3.28 -0.19 9.31
CA PHE A 81 3.65 1.17 9.66
C PHE A 81 3.39 2.09 8.47
N PHE A 82 2.63 3.16 8.66
CA PHE A 82 2.42 4.24 7.69
C PHE A 82 3.07 5.50 8.23
N ASP A 83 4.22 5.86 7.67
CA ASP A 83 5.02 7.00 8.10
C ASP A 83 4.85 8.13 7.08
N GLU A 84 3.96 9.08 7.40
CA GLU A 84 3.57 10.19 6.52
C GLU A 84 3.20 9.75 5.09
N ALA A 85 2.73 8.51 4.93
CA ALA A 85 2.54 7.85 3.64
C ALA A 85 1.56 8.57 2.70
N THR A 86 0.73 9.46 3.24
CA THR A 86 -0.28 10.23 2.49
C THR A 86 0.04 11.73 2.37
N SER A 87 1.12 12.23 2.99
CA SER A 87 1.40 13.68 3.10
C SER A 87 1.61 14.36 1.74
N ALA A 88 2.15 13.64 0.76
CA ALA A 88 2.40 14.11 -0.60
C ALA A 88 1.19 14.01 -1.55
N LEU A 89 0.05 13.48 -1.07
CA LEU A 89 -1.12 13.20 -1.90
C LEU A 89 -2.19 14.27 -1.74
N ASP A 90 -2.97 14.48 -2.80
CA ASP A 90 -4.17 15.29 -2.74
C ASP A 90 -5.22 14.64 -1.81
N LEU A 91 -6.14 15.45 -1.29
CA LEU A 91 -7.12 15.01 -0.29
C LEU A 91 -8.00 13.85 -0.77
N ARG A 92 -8.32 13.76 -2.06
CA ARG A 92 -9.14 12.66 -2.57
C ARG A 92 -8.35 11.36 -2.52
N THR A 93 -7.14 11.36 -3.06
CA THR A 93 -6.26 10.18 -3.07
C THR A 93 -5.89 9.73 -1.66
N GLU A 94 -5.67 10.65 -0.73
CA GLU A 94 -5.47 10.32 0.69
C GLU A 94 -6.67 9.56 1.28
N ASN A 95 -7.89 10.08 1.07
CA ASN A 95 -9.10 9.45 1.60
C ASN A 95 -9.32 8.04 1.03
N GLU A 96 -9.02 7.84 -0.25
CA GLU A 96 -9.06 6.52 -0.88
C GLU A 96 -8.10 5.54 -0.19
N ILE A 97 -6.84 5.93 0.01
CA ILE A 97 -5.85 5.09 0.70
C ILE A 97 -6.26 4.79 2.14
N ILE A 98 -6.74 5.79 2.88
CA ILE A 98 -7.26 5.59 4.23
C ILE A 98 -8.41 4.57 4.24
N ASN A 99 -9.32 4.65 3.27
CA ASN A 99 -10.41 3.69 3.15
C ASN A 99 -9.88 2.28 2.85
N THR A 100 -8.90 2.13 1.97
CA THR A 100 -8.23 0.83 1.72
C THR A 100 -7.63 0.28 3.02
N ILE A 101 -6.86 1.09 3.77
CA ILE A 101 -6.26 0.69 5.05
C ILE A 101 -7.32 0.23 6.05
N ARG A 102 -8.42 0.99 6.16
CA ARG A 102 -9.53 0.68 7.05
C ARG A 102 -10.21 -0.64 6.68
N GLN A 103 -10.44 -0.90 5.40
CA GLN A 103 -11.04 -2.15 4.92
C GLN A 103 -10.12 -3.34 5.21
N LEU A 104 -8.81 -3.18 5.02
CA LEU A 104 -7.83 -4.21 5.31
C LEU A 104 -7.80 -4.56 6.79
N TRP A 105 -7.74 -3.56 7.66
CA TRP A 105 -7.84 -3.76 9.10
C TRP A 105 -9.12 -4.48 9.51
N ALA A 106 -10.26 -4.11 8.92
CA ALA A 106 -11.54 -4.77 9.19
C ALA A 106 -11.58 -6.24 8.71
N SER A 107 -10.70 -6.63 7.79
CA SER A 107 -10.65 -7.97 7.21
C SER A 107 -9.69 -8.95 7.92
N ASP A 108 -8.78 -8.45 8.77
CA ASP A 108 -7.80 -9.26 9.52
C ASP A 108 -7.67 -8.76 10.96
N SER A 109 -8.26 -9.49 11.91
CA SER A 109 -8.25 -9.14 13.34
C SER A 109 -6.87 -9.21 13.99
N ASP A 110 -5.89 -9.87 13.35
CA ASP A 110 -4.52 -9.93 13.86
C ASP A 110 -3.63 -8.81 13.32
N LEU A 111 -4.16 -7.96 12.43
CA LEU A 111 -3.39 -6.90 11.79
C LEU A 111 -3.33 -5.66 12.69
N THR A 112 -2.13 -5.32 13.14
CA THR A 112 -1.88 -4.04 13.84
C THR A 112 -1.44 -2.99 12.84
N ILE A 113 -2.05 -1.80 12.89
CA ILE A 113 -1.68 -0.67 12.02
C ILE A 113 -1.24 0.50 12.87
N ILE A 114 -0.05 1.05 12.55
CA ILE A 114 0.53 2.22 13.19
C ILE A 114 0.63 3.31 12.13
N ILE A 115 0.01 4.46 12.40
CA ILE A 115 -0.05 5.60 11.48
C ILE A 115 0.63 6.79 12.15
N ILE A 116 1.61 7.37 11.46
CA ILE A 116 2.27 8.62 11.82
C ILE A 116 1.76 9.66 10.81
N ALA A 117 1.04 10.66 11.29
CA ALA A 117 0.42 11.67 10.45
C ALA A 117 0.37 13.04 11.15
N HIS A 118 0.51 14.09 10.36
CA HIS A 118 0.32 15.49 10.79
C HIS A 118 -1.12 16.00 10.59
N ARG A 119 -1.94 15.28 9.83
CA ARG A 119 -3.34 15.65 9.54
C ARG A 119 -4.30 14.80 10.37
N GLU A 120 -5.23 15.46 11.06
CA GLU A 120 -6.24 14.77 11.88
C GLU A 120 -7.18 13.87 11.07
N SER A 121 -7.41 14.17 9.78
CA SER A 121 -8.24 13.36 8.89
C SER A 121 -7.77 11.89 8.84
N ALA A 122 -6.46 11.68 8.81
CA ALA A 122 -5.84 10.36 8.81
C ALA A 122 -5.95 9.60 10.14
N LEU A 123 -6.29 10.29 11.24
CA LEU A 123 -6.38 9.71 12.58
C LEU A 123 -7.81 9.28 12.96
N THR A 124 -8.80 9.65 12.15
CA THR A 124 -10.24 9.52 12.50
C THR A 124 -10.72 8.09 12.77
N PHE A 125 -10.01 7.08 12.27
CA PHE A 125 -10.37 5.66 12.44
C PHE A 125 -9.41 4.89 13.36
N CYS A 126 -8.44 5.57 13.99
CA CYS A 126 -7.51 4.94 14.92
C CYS A 126 -8.20 4.63 16.25
N ASP A 127 -8.04 3.40 16.76
CA ASP A 127 -8.53 3.02 18.09
C ASP A 127 -7.84 3.79 19.22
N ARG A 128 -6.58 4.18 19.00
CA ARG A 128 -5.74 4.92 19.96
C ARG A 128 -4.93 5.98 19.23
N ILE A 129 -4.88 7.18 19.82
CA ILE A 129 -4.08 8.31 19.32
C ILE A 129 -3.07 8.69 20.40
N ILE A 130 -1.79 8.74 20.03
CA ILE A 130 -0.70 9.17 20.91
C ILE A 130 -0.17 10.50 20.39
N ASN A 131 -0.22 11.54 21.22
CA ASN A 131 0.35 12.84 20.88
C ASN A 131 1.75 12.96 21.51
N MET A 132 2.75 13.18 20.66
CA MET A 132 4.17 13.25 21.05
C MET A 132 4.54 14.55 21.78
N ASP A 133 3.78 15.64 21.63
CA ASP A 133 4.05 16.94 22.28
C ASP A 133 3.77 16.94 23.80
N LYS A 134 3.23 15.83 24.32
CA LYS A 134 2.82 15.67 25.72
C LYS A 134 3.55 14.54 26.45
N LEU A 135 4.70 14.10 25.91
CA LEU A 135 5.59 13.12 26.53
C LEU A 135 6.72 13.79 27.33
#